data_AF-A0A1W2CFK2-F1
#
_entry.id   AF-A0A1W2CFK2-F1
#
_cell.length_a   1.000
_cell.length_b   1.000
_cell.length_c   1.000
_cell.angle_alpha   90.00
_cell.angle_beta   90.00
_cell.angle_gamma   90.00
#
_symmetry.space_group_name_H-M   'P 1'
#
loop_
_entity.id
_entity.type
_entity.pdbx_description
1 polymer ?
#
loop_
_entity_poly.entity_id
_entity_poly.type
_entity_poly.pdbx_seq_one_letter_code
_entity_poly.pdbx_strand_id
1 'polypeptide(L)'
;MKITESLSKGLKNRFFLELADEINKKGQNNPYQNIKVKRTNWGKCVSAFKTYHKKFTFIFYEGGSQRKPYIGAAGLHINQKREFNQWNEKCLEGVVAVASWDPVVYEYFPGFFNIGEHVISRLYERGKVRFINEFEVDIFSIMPEFKMVPLWSGFWTLVFLVFKHNNLHFKEIAEIYPVIPCDSGLLLGEIGSGKTDVLEIRTFVDFNNLNFDQQEVRKILIEISEGLIESPICLMPIVQITKIDHYLFQTSLMAFEVLKSYDVISRVLFHRIEDDKLRAKLKEEFKFSLKEYSNHVSQEELDICRKLGIRSTQILVKKTIFKEQVKRIR
;
A
#
# COMPACT_ATOMS: atom_id res chain seq x y z
N MET A 1 -19.11 -24.35 1.66
CA MET A 1 -19.76 -23.76 2.85
C MET A 1 -19.91 -22.25 2.63
N LYS A 2 -21.08 -21.65 2.92
CA LYS A 2 -21.26 -20.19 2.89
C LYS A 2 -20.98 -19.62 4.28
N ILE A 3 -20.07 -18.64 4.38
CA ILE A 3 -19.77 -17.98 5.65
C ILE A 3 -20.88 -16.96 5.94
N THR A 4 -21.60 -17.14 7.04
CA THR A 4 -22.65 -16.21 7.49
C THR A 4 -22.04 -14.99 8.18
N GLU A 5 -22.83 -13.94 8.36
CA GLU A 5 -22.39 -12.74 9.11
C GLU A 5 -21.98 -13.09 10.56
N SER A 6 -22.70 -14.01 11.21
CA SER A 6 -22.36 -14.45 12.57
C SER A 6 -21.01 -15.18 12.59
N LEU A 7 -20.77 -16.08 11.63
CA LEU A 7 -19.49 -16.78 11.53
C LEU A 7 -18.34 -15.83 11.18
N SER A 8 -18.57 -14.84 10.30
CA SER A 8 -17.53 -13.89 9.90
C SER A 8 -17.07 -13.01 11.07
N LYS A 9 -17.98 -12.64 11.99
CA LYS A 9 -17.63 -11.96 13.25
C LYS A 9 -16.73 -12.83 14.15
N GLY A 10 -16.99 -14.14 14.22
CA GLY A 10 -16.16 -15.10 14.94
C GLY A 10 -14.77 -15.26 14.32
N LEU A 11 -14.70 -15.42 13.00
CA LEU A 11 -13.45 -15.54 12.24
C LEU A 11 -12.60 -14.27 12.35
N LYS A 12 -13.23 -13.09 12.27
CA LYS A 12 -12.58 -11.79 12.53
C LYS A 12 -11.93 -11.77 13.91
N ASN A 13 -12.65 -12.13 14.98
CA ASN A 13 -12.07 -12.14 16.32
C ASN A 13 -10.87 -13.11 16.41
N ARG A 14 -10.99 -14.30 15.82
CA ARG A 14 -9.91 -15.28 15.75
C ARG A 14 -8.70 -14.76 14.96
N PHE A 15 -8.92 -14.03 13.87
CA PHE A 15 -7.86 -13.35 13.11
C PHE A 15 -7.07 -12.37 13.96
N PHE A 16 -7.74 -11.47 14.69
CA PHE A 16 -7.06 -10.52 15.57
C PHE A 16 -6.26 -11.24 16.67
N LEU A 17 -6.81 -12.30 17.26
CA LEU A 17 -6.11 -13.09 18.28
C LEU A 17 -4.87 -13.79 17.71
N GLU A 18 -5.01 -14.54 16.61
CA GLU A 18 -3.89 -15.27 16.02
C GLU A 18 -2.82 -14.31 15.47
N LEU A 19 -3.20 -13.18 14.90
CA LEU A 19 -2.26 -12.15 14.45
C LEU A 19 -1.50 -11.54 15.64
N ALA A 20 -2.18 -11.26 16.75
CA ALA A 20 -1.53 -10.75 17.97
C ALA A 20 -0.54 -11.77 18.53
N ASP A 21 -0.93 -13.04 18.59
CA ASP A 21 -0.06 -14.12 19.05
C ASP A 21 1.19 -14.27 18.17
N GLU A 22 1.03 -14.20 16.84
CA GLU A 22 2.16 -14.28 15.91
C GLU A 22 3.12 -13.09 16.05
N ILE A 23 2.60 -11.88 16.25
CA ILE A 23 3.41 -10.69 16.49
C ILE A 23 4.15 -10.81 17.84
N ASN A 24 3.45 -11.22 18.91
CA ASN A 24 4.01 -11.33 20.26
C ASN A 24 5.09 -12.43 20.35
N LYS A 25 4.83 -13.62 19.80
CA LYS A 25 5.80 -14.73 19.74
C LYS A 25 7.10 -14.32 19.08
N LYS A 26 7.02 -13.44 18.08
CA LYS A 26 8.17 -12.98 17.32
C LYS A 26 8.87 -11.80 17.98
N GLY A 27 8.13 -10.87 18.59
CA GLY A 27 8.70 -9.76 19.37
C GLY A 27 9.63 -10.22 20.51
N GLN A 28 9.38 -11.39 21.10
CA GLN A 28 10.23 -12.00 22.13
C GLN A 28 11.54 -12.59 21.57
N ASN A 29 11.60 -12.89 20.27
CA ASN A 29 12.71 -13.58 19.61
C ASN A 29 13.17 -12.81 18.37
N ASN A 30 13.29 -11.48 18.44
CA ASN A 30 13.73 -10.68 17.31
C ASN A 30 15.19 -11.03 16.95
N PRO A 31 15.43 -11.76 15.85
CA PRO A 31 16.79 -12.20 15.53
C PRO A 31 17.67 -11.00 15.15
N TYR A 32 17.08 -9.85 14.78
CA TYR A 32 17.80 -8.65 14.34
C TYR A 32 18.40 -7.82 15.46
N GLN A 33 17.99 -8.00 16.71
CA GLN A 33 18.57 -7.24 17.83
C GLN A 33 20.07 -7.51 18.02
N ASN A 34 20.56 -8.68 17.56
CA ASN A 34 21.95 -9.10 17.74
C ASN A 34 22.66 -9.52 16.43
N ILE A 35 22.00 -9.43 15.27
CA ILE A 35 22.67 -9.75 14.01
C ILE A 35 23.70 -8.66 13.70
N LYS A 36 24.97 -8.99 13.90
CA LYS A 36 26.07 -8.31 13.20
C LYS A 36 25.91 -8.61 11.72
N VAL A 37 25.20 -7.74 11.01
CA VAL A 37 25.05 -7.88 9.57
C VAL A 37 26.47 -7.79 9.01
N LYS A 38 26.96 -8.88 8.40
CA LYS A 38 28.14 -8.88 7.53
C LYS A 38 27.66 -8.95 6.07
N ARG A 39 28.30 -8.25 5.15
CA ARG A 39 27.84 -8.16 3.74
C ARG A 39 27.78 -9.54 3.09
N THR A 40 28.74 -10.40 3.40
CA THR A 40 28.80 -11.81 2.98
C THR A 40 27.61 -12.64 3.47
N ASN A 41 26.92 -12.20 4.52
CA ASN A 41 25.74 -12.85 5.10
C ASN A 41 24.43 -12.14 4.76
N TRP A 42 24.42 -11.14 3.85
CA TRP A 42 23.21 -10.39 3.54
C TRP A 42 22.05 -11.27 3.05
N GLY A 43 22.33 -12.26 2.20
CA GLY A 43 21.30 -13.21 1.75
C GLY A 43 20.68 -14.03 2.90
N LYS A 44 21.48 -14.36 3.94
CA LYS A 44 20.97 -15.01 5.16
C LYS A 44 20.11 -14.04 5.98
N CYS A 45 20.52 -12.77 6.07
CA CYS A 45 19.75 -11.71 6.72
C CYS A 45 18.36 -11.55 6.07
N VAL A 46 18.32 -11.45 4.74
CA VAL A 46 17.09 -11.39 3.93
C VAL A 46 16.20 -12.61 4.15
N SER A 47 16.78 -13.81 4.12
CA SER A 47 16.01 -15.06 4.31
C SER A 47 15.40 -15.16 5.70
N ALA A 48 16.18 -14.80 6.72
CA ALA A 48 15.67 -14.67 8.08
C ALA A 48 14.56 -13.61 8.15
N PHE A 49 14.65 -12.52 7.37
CA PHE A 49 13.76 -11.36 7.51
C PHE A 49 12.40 -11.70 6.94
N LYS A 50 12.42 -12.34 5.76
CA LYS A 50 11.22 -12.91 5.16
C LYS A 50 10.58 -13.94 6.08
N THR A 51 11.36 -14.86 6.65
CA THR A 51 10.84 -15.90 7.57
C THR A 51 10.21 -15.29 8.82
N TYR A 52 10.87 -14.28 9.40
CA TYR A 52 10.38 -13.59 10.58
C TYR A 52 9.10 -12.81 10.30
N HIS A 53 8.94 -12.12 9.16
CA HIS A 53 7.72 -11.32 8.94
C HIS A 53 6.62 -12.04 8.14
N LYS A 54 6.88 -13.24 7.57
CA LYS A 54 6.02 -13.94 6.59
C LYS A 54 4.51 -13.95 6.87
N LYS A 55 4.09 -14.14 8.13
CA LYS A 55 2.68 -14.36 8.49
C LYS A 55 1.85 -13.07 8.60
N PHE A 56 2.47 -11.92 8.83
CA PHE A 56 1.78 -10.65 9.04
C PHE A 56 2.18 -9.59 8.02
N THR A 57 2.86 -10.00 6.95
CA THR A 57 3.36 -9.13 5.87
C THR A 57 2.65 -9.44 4.56
N PHE A 58 2.30 -8.38 3.84
CA PHE A 58 1.67 -8.48 2.52
C PHE A 58 2.71 -8.63 1.41
N ILE A 59 3.80 -7.87 1.54
CA ILE A 59 4.82 -7.74 0.51
C ILE A 59 6.21 -7.62 1.13
N PHE A 60 7.20 -8.08 0.37
CA PHE A 60 8.60 -7.84 0.65
C PHE A 60 9.21 -7.09 -0.52
N TYR A 61 10.11 -6.17 -0.25
CA TYR A 61 10.87 -5.48 -1.27
C TYR A 61 12.36 -5.52 -0.95
N GLU A 62 13.15 -6.01 -1.89
CA GLU A 62 14.61 -6.01 -1.81
C GLU A 62 15.17 -4.89 -2.69
N GLY A 63 15.60 -3.82 -2.05
CA GLY A 63 16.02 -2.59 -2.70
C GLY A 63 17.50 -2.27 -2.52
N GLY A 64 17.85 -1.08 -2.98
CA GLY A 64 19.20 -0.54 -2.83
C GLY A 64 20.23 -1.09 -3.83
N SER A 65 21.44 -0.55 -3.69
CA SER A 65 22.59 -0.91 -4.54
C SER A 65 23.29 -2.15 -4.02
N GLN A 66 24.15 -2.76 -4.84
CA GLN A 66 25.02 -3.85 -4.37
C GLN A 66 25.91 -3.45 -3.17
N ARG A 67 26.21 -2.15 -3.01
CA ARG A 67 27.03 -1.62 -1.91
C ARG A 67 26.21 -1.29 -0.67
N LYS A 68 24.96 -0.87 -0.85
CA LYS A 68 24.02 -0.49 0.22
C LYS A 68 22.67 -1.19 -0.01
N PRO A 69 22.60 -2.51 0.14
CA PRO A 69 21.35 -3.24 -0.02
C PRO A 69 20.44 -3.01 1.20
N TYR A 70 19.13 -3.14 0.99
CA TYR A 70 18.16 -3.16 2.07
C TYR A 70 17.00 -4.10 1.73
N ILE A 71 16.26 -4.51 2.75
CA ILE A 71 15.00 -5.23 2.60
C ILE A 71 13.94 -4.52 3.43
N GLY A 72 12.75 -4.37 2.86
CA GLY A 72 11.57 -3.87 3.54
C GLY A 72 10.42 -4.86 3.49
N ALA A 73 9.51 -4.73 4.45
CA ALA A 73 8.23 -5.41 4.50
C ALA A 73 7.14 -4.43 4.89
N ALA A 74 5.99 -4.52 4.24
CA ALA A 74 4.77 -3.83 4.65
C ALA A 74 3.74 -4.86 5.13
N GLY A 75 3.18 -4.64 6.30
CA GLY A 75 2.31 -5.59 6.97
C GLY A 75 1.37 -4.95 7.96
N LEU A 76 0.88 -5.76 8.88
CA LEU A 76 -0.09 -5.37 9.90
C LEU A 76 0.51 -5.43 11.29
N HIS A 77 0.05 -4.51 12.13
CA HIS A 77 0.22 -4.53 13.57
C HIS A 77 -1.14 -4.31 14.25
N ILE A 78 -1.27 -4.78 15.48
CA ILE A 78 -2.48 -4.57 16.29
C ILE A 78 -2.17 -3.53 17.35
N ASN A 79 -2.83 -2.38 17.27
CA ASN A 79 -2.81 -1.40 18.34
C ASN A 79 -4.02 -1.63 19.25
N GLN A 80 -3.80 -2.34 20.36
CA GLN A 80 -4.87 -2.70 21.30
C GLN A 80 -5.56 -1.50 21.96
N LYS A 81 -4.91 -0.32 21.95
CA LYS A 81 -5.43 0.90 22.55
C LYS A 81 -6.18 1.79 21.56
N ARG A 82 -6.07 1.49 20.26
CA ARG A 82 -6.68 2.32 19.23
C ARG A 82 -8.05 1.76 18.88
N GLU A 83 -9.06 2.53 19.26
CA GLU A 83 -10.42 2.37 18.79
C GLU A 83 -10.70 3.43 17.71
N PHE A 84 -11.39 3.03 16.65
CA PHE A 84 -11.71 3.92 15.55
C PHE A 84 -13.01 4.68 15.85
N ASN A 85 -12.92 6.02 15.92
CA ASN A 85 -14.06 6.93 16.20
C ASN A 85 -14.87 6.56 17.46
N GLN A 86 -16.08 7.11 17.60
CA GLN A 86 -17.03 6.84 18.70
C GLN A 86 -17.63 5.41 18.67
N TRP A 87 -17.18 4.54 17.75
CA TRP A 87 -17.80 3.24 17.47
C TRP A 87 -17.10 2.08 18.19
N ASN A 88 -16.05 2.35 18.97
CA ASN A 88 -15.25 1.35 19.68
C ASN A 88 -14.77 0.19 18.77
N GLU A 89 -14.49 0.49 17.51
CA GLU A 89 -14.08 -0.50 16.52
C GLU A 89 -12.57 -0.76 16.61
N LYS A 90 -12.15 -2.03 16.69
CA LYS A 90 -10.73 -2.38 16.61
C LYS A 90 -10.18 -2.06 15.23
N CYS A 91 -8.93 -1.64 15.17
CA CYS A 91 -8.26 -1.33 13.92
C CYS A 91 -6.90 -2.03 13.83
N LEU A 92 -6.54 -2.46 12.62
CA LEU A 92 -5.21 -2.90 12.30
C LEU A 92 -4.42 -1.71 11.76
N GLU A 93 -3.23 -1.50 12.30
CA GLU A 93 -2.33 -0.47 11.81
C GLU A 93 -1.41 -1.05 10.75
N GLY A 94 -1.22 -0.30 9.67
CA GLY A 94 -0.15 -0.58 8.73
C GLY A 94 1.19 -0.40 9.43
N VAL A 95 2.11 -1.33 9.23
CA VAL A 95 3.49 -1.21 9.72
C VAL A 95 4.44 -1.49 8.57
N VAL A 96 5.53 -0.73 8.52
CA VAL A 96 6.62 -0.96 7.60
C VAL A 96 7.88 -1.27 8.40
N ALA A 97 8.48 -2.41 8.13
CA ALA A 97 9.74 -2.84 8.71
C ALA A 97 10.84 -2.73 7.66
N VAL A 98 12.02 -2.26 8.03
CA VAL A 98 13.19 -2.23 7.14
C VAL A 98 14.42 -2.72 7.86
N ALA A 99 15.21 -3.52 7.16
CA ALA A 99 16.61 -3.78 7.48
C ALA A 99 17.47 -3.16 6.37
N SER A 100 18.41 -2.28 6.73
CA SER A 100 19.37 -1.67 5.82
C SER A 100 20.81 -2.04 6.20
N TRP A 101 21.67 -2.18 5.19
CA TRP A 101 23.11 -2.42 5.39
C TRP A 101 23.89 -1.15 5.72
N ASP A 102 23.54 -0.02 5.10
CA ASP A 102 24.31 1.23 5.23
C ASP A 102 23.38 2.45 5.09
N PRO A 103 23.01 3.12 6.20
CA PRO A 103 23.42 2.78 7.57
C PRO A 103 22.84 1.44 8.02
N VAL A 104 23.54 0.74 8.92
CA VAL A 104 23.03 -0.49 9.53
C VAL A 104 21.85 -0.11 10.42
N VAL A 105 20.64 -0.41 9.94
CA VAL A 105 19.38 -0.01 10.60
C VAL A 105 18.41 -1.18 10.57
N TYR A 106 17.70 -1.39 11.68
CA TYR A 106 16.53 -2.25 11.74
C TYR A 106 15.43 -1.50 12.49
N GLU A 107 14.44 -1.01 11.77
CA GLU A 107 13.42 -0.13 12.31
C GLU A 107 12.02 -0.48 11.82
N TYR A 108 11.03 -0.08 12.62
CA TYR A 108 9.63 -0.17 12.33
C TYR A 108 9.04 1.23 12.30
N PHE A 109 8.20 1.50 11.29
CA PHE A 109 7.47 2.75 11.15
C PHE A 109 5.99 2.46 10.94
N PRO A 110 5.08 3.34 11.40
CA PRO A 110 3.70 3.31 10.98
C PRO A 110 3.61 3.44 9.46
N GLY A 111 2.81 2.61 8.81
CA GLY A 111 2.50 2.71 7.39
C GLY A 111 1.42 3.76 7.11
N PHE A 112 1.23 4.09 5.83
CA PHE A 112 0.19 5.04 5.39
C PHE A 112 -1.21 4.43 5.24
N PHE A 113 -1.52 3.38 6.00
CA PHE A 113 -2.84 2.76 5.97
C PHE A 113 -3.21 2.17 7.31
N ASN A 114 -4.51 2.08 7.54
CA ASN A 114 -5.12 1.36 8.64
C ASN A 114 -6.34 0.60 8.09
N ILE A 115 -6.71 -0.51 8.73
CA ILE A 115 -7.81 -1.38 8.27
C ILE A 115 -8.77 -1.64 9.43
N GLY A 116 -10.01 -1.19 9.28
CA GLY A 116 -11.07 -1.43 10.27
C GLY A 116 -11.44 -2.91 10.36
N GLU A 117 -11.81 -3.38 11.55
CA GLU A 117 -12.22 -4.78 11.75
C GLU A 117 -13.45 -5.18 10.92
N HIS A 118 -14.32 -4.22 10.55
CA HIS A 118 -15.47 -4.46 9.70
C HIS A 118 -15.02 -4.93 8.30
N VAL A 119 -13.93 -4.38 7.76
CA VAL A 119 -13.33 -4.85 6.49
C VAL A 119 -12.92 -6.31 6.60
N ILE A 120 -12.27 -6.68 7.72
CA ILE A 120 -11.84 -8.06 7.99
C ILE A 120 -13.06 -8.99 8.03
N SER A 121 -14.12 -8.61 8.74
CA SER A 121 -15.36 -9.37 8.80
C SER A 121 -15.98 -9.57 7.41
N ARG A 122 -16.03 -8.52 6.59
CA ARG A 122 -16.61 -8.58 5.25
C ARG A 122 -15.78 -9.41 4.28
N LEU A 123 -14.46 -9.41 4.39
CA LEU A 123 -13.59 -10.27 3.60
C LEU A 123 -13.78 -11.75 3.93
N TYR A 124 -14.04 -12.12 5.18
CA TYR A 124 -14.42 -13.52 5.47
C TYR A 124 -15.80 -13.88 4.94
N GLU A 125 -16.76 -12.95 5.01
CA GLU A 125 -18.12 -13.21 4.55
C GLU A 125 -18.20 -13.33 3.02
N ARG A 126 -17.43 -12.52 2.27
CA ARG A 126 -17.63 -12.31 0.83
C ARG A 126 -16.37 -12.38 -0.03
N GLY A 127 -15.19 -12.40 0.58
CA GLY A 127 -13.91 -12.48 -0.11
C GLY A 127 -13.50 -13.90 -0.48
N LYS A 128 -12.27 -14.08 -0.99
CA LYS A 128 -11.72 -15.41 -1.28
C LYS A 128 -11.14 -16.03 -0.01
N VAL A 129 -11.92 -16.87 0.65
CA VAL A 129 -11.52 -17.58 1.86
C VAL A 129 -11.07 -19.01 1.51
N ARG A 130 -9.95 -19.44 2.09
CA ARG A 130 -9.44 -20.80 1.94
C ARG A 130 -9.88 -21.66 3.11
N PHE A 131 -10.39 -22.85 2.79
CA PHE A 131 -10.74 -23.88 3.76
C PHE A 131 -9.62 -24.92 3.83
N ILE A 132 -9.21 -25.30 5.04
CA ILE A 132 -8.24 -26.38 5.29
C ILE A 132 -8.92 -27.74 5.08
N ASN A 133 -10.17 -27.84 5.53
CA ASN A 133 -11.08 -28.97 5.34
C ASN A 133 -12.53 -28.44 5.32
N GLU A 134 -13.53 -29.31 5.28
CA GLU A 134 -14.95 -28.91 5.17
C GLU A 134 -15.46 -27.98 6.29
N PHE A 135 -14.78 -27.96 7.45
CA PHE A 135 -15.24 -27.25 8.66
C PHE A 135 -14.27 -26.18 9.16
N GLU A 136 -13.04 -26.15 8.64
CA GLU A 136 -11.98 -25.30 9.14
C GLU A 136 -11.53 -24.28 8.09
N VAL A 137 -11.58 -23.00 8.47
CA VAL A 137 -11.08 -21.88 7.69
C VAL A 137 -9.63 -21.61 8.06
N ASP A 138 -8.78 -21.44 7.04
CA ASP A 138 -7.45 -20.88 7.23
C ASP A 138 -7.58 -19.39 7.58
N ILE A 139 -7.27 -19.04 8.82
CA ILE A 139 -7.44 -17.70 9.35
C ILE A 139 -6.63 -16.68 8.55
N PHE A 140 -5.43 -17.00 8.07
CA PHE A 140 -4.64 -16.03 7.30
C PHE A 140 -4.97 -16.02 5.80
N SER A 141 -6.02 -16.72 5.35
CA SER A 141 -6.35 -16.82 3.93
C SER A 141 -6.76 -15.50 3.27
N ILE A 142 -7.21 -14.52 4.06
CA ILE A 142 -7.59 -13.20 3.56
C ILE A 142 -6.39 -12.26 3.35
N MET A 143 -5.20 -12.62 3.85
CA MET A 143 -4.00 -11.78 3.74
C MET A 143 -3.64 -11.37 2.30
N PRO A 144 -3.76 -12.26 1.28
CA PRO A 144 -3.51 -11.90 -0.11
C PRO A 144 -4.42 -10.78 -0.65
N GLU A 145 -5.63 -10.60 -0.10
CA GLU A 145 -6.55 -9.53 -0.52
C GLU A 145 -5.99 -8.13 -0.22
N PHE A 146 -5.03 -8.03 0.70
CA PHE A 146 -4.38 -6.77 1.06
C PHE A 146 -3.06 -6.52 0.32
N LYS A 147 -2.65 -7.38 -0.62
CA LYS A 147 -1.34 -7.28 -1.29
C LYS A 147 -1.11 -5.91 -1.95
N MET A 148 -2.18 -5.30 -2.48
CA MET A 148 -2.13 -4.01 -3.17
C MET A 148 -2.32 -2.80 -2.23
N VAL A 149 -2.68 -3.03 -0.95
CA VAL A 149 -2.94 -1.96 0.03
C VAL A 149 -1.73 -1.04 0.21
N PRO A 150 -0.51 -1.53 0.44
CA PRO A 150 0.64 -0.64 0.67
C PRO A 150 0.95 0.25 -0.53
N LEU A 151 0.83 -0.27 -1.75
CA LEU A 151 1.06 0.45 -3.00
C LEU A 151 0.10 1.64 -3.14
N TRP A 152 -1.21 1.34 -3.14
CA TRP A 152 -2.24 2.35 -3.38
C TRP A 152 -2.39 3.31 -2.22
N SER A 153 -2.22 2.86 -0.97
CA SER A 153 -2.25 3.76 0.18
C SER A 153 -1.10 4.75 0.15
N GLY A 154 0.10 4.30 -0.23
CA GLY A 154 1.25 5.18 -0.44
C GLY A 154 1.00 6.20 -1.55
N PHE A 155 0.51 5.74 -2.70
CA PHE A 155 0.17 6.61 -3.83
C PHE A 155 -0.91 7.65 -3.50
N TRP A 156 -2.06 7.21 -2.98
CA TRP A 156 -3.16 8.09 -2.62
C TRP A 156 -2.75 9.12 -1.58
N THR A 157 -2.05 8.69 -0.53
CA THR A 157 -1.59 9.61 0.51
C THR A 157 -0.66 10.68 -0.08
N LEU A 158 0.29 10.32 -0.95
CA LEU A 158 1.17 11.30 -1.60
C LEU A 158 0.41 12.29 -2.49
N VAL A 159 -0.49 11.80 -3.34
CA VAL A 159 -1.27 12.66 -4.24
C VAL A 159 -2.19 13.59 -3.44
N PHE A 160 -2.88 13.08 -2.41
CA PHE A 160 -3.77 13.88 -1.59
C PHE A 160 -3.02 14.79 -0.58
N LEU A 161 -1.76 14.51 -0.26
CA LEU A 161 -0.92 15.45 0.48
C LEU A 161 -0.62 16.70 -0.35
N VAL A 162 -0.28 16.54 -1.63
CA VAL A 162 -0.11 17.69 -2.54
C VAL A 162 -1.42 18.47 -2.66
N PHE A 163 -2.53 17.75 -2.78
CA PHE A 163 -3.87 18.34 -2.78
C PHE A 163 -4.14 19.17 -1.51
N LYS A 164 -3.80 18.64 -0.32
CA LYS A 164 -3.90 19.34 0.97
C LYS A 164 -3.00 20.55 1.08
N HIS A 165 -1.79 20.51 0.52
CA HIS A 165 -0.87 21.65 0.56
C HIS A 165 -1.30 22.79 -0.39
N ASN A 166 -1.93 22.45 -1.51
CA ASN A 166 -2.40 23.43 -2.49
C ASN A 166 -3.78 24.02 -2.15
N ASN A 167 -4.57 23.35 -1.30
CA ASN A 167 -5.92 23.77 -0.92
C ASN A 167 -6.03 24.15 0.56
N LEU A 168 -6.59 25.32 0.83
CA LEU A 168 -6.89 25.79 2.20
C LEU A 168 -8.09 25.08 2.86
N HIS A 169 -8.77 24.15 2.16
CA HIS A 169 -10.02 23.53 2.60
C HIS A 169 -9.89 22.01 2.86
N PHE A 170 -9.15 21.66 3.90
CA PHE A 170 -8.93 20.27 4.32
C PHE A 170 -10.22 19.45 4.58
N LYS A 171 -11.33 20.11 4.90
CA LYS A 171 -12.64 19.44 5.10
C LYS A 171 -13.15 18.75 3.82
N GLU A 172 -12.86 19.31 2.66
CA GLU A 172 -13.34 18.82 1.36
C GLU A 172 -12.62 17.52 0.94
N ILE A 173 -11.39 17.28 1.43
CA ILE A 173 -10.61 16.06 1.15
C ILE A 173 -11.25 14.83 1.80
N ALA A 174 -11.92 15.00 2.95
CA ALA A 174 -12.59 13.92 3.65
C ALA A 174 -13.81 13.36 2.87
N GLU A 175 -14.29 14.07 1.85
CA GLU A 175 -15.39 13.63 0.99
C GLU A 175 -14.91 12.77 -0.21
N ILE A 176 -13.59 12.66 -0.40
CA ILE A 176 -12.98 11.80 -1.42
C ILE A 176 -12.82 10.39 -0.83
N TYR A 177 -13.17 9.38 -1.63
CA TYR A 177 -13.08 7.98 -1.22
C TYR A 177 -12.04 7.23 -2.07
N PRO A 178 -10.76 7.22 -1.65
CA PRO A 178 -9.73 6.45 -2.32
C PRO A 178 -10.11 4.97 -2.36
N VAL A 179 -9.89 4.36 -3.51
CA VAL A 179 -10.22 2.95 -3.75
C VAL A 179 -8.95 2.14 -3.93
N ILE A 180 -8.95 0.93 -3.41
CA ILE A 180 -7.83 -0.01 -3.52
C ILE A 180 -8.37 -1.32 -4.12
N PRO A 181 -7.79 -1.79 -5.24
CA PRO A 181 -8.14 -3.08 -5.82
C PRO A 181 -7.78 -4.23 -4.88
N CYS A 182 -8.63 -5.26 -4.88
CA CYS A 182 -8.29 -6.57 -4.37
C CYS A 182 -8.86 -7.65 -5.29
N ASP A 183 -8.39 -8.88 -5.11
CA ASP A 183 -8.74 -10.00 -5.97
C ASP A 183 -10.24 -10.34 -5.92
N SER A 184 -10.88 -10.09 -4.79
CA SER A 184 -12.30 -10.38 -4.55
C SER A 184 -13.23 -9.16 -4.67
N GLY A 185 -12.72 -7.95 -4.89
CA GLY A 185 -13.55 -6.74 -4.98
C GLY A 185 -12.78 -5.43 -4.90
N LEU A 186 -13.36 -4.44 -4.21
CA LEU A 186 -12.74 -3.14 -3.92
C LEU A 186 -12.76 -2.84 -2.42
N LEU A 187 -11.63 -2.34 -1.94
CA LEU A 187 -11.51 -1.71 -0.64
C LEU A 187 -11.71 -0.21 -0.81
N LEU A 188 -12.52 0.39 0.06
CA LEU A 188 -12.79 1.82 0.08
C LEU A 188 -12.27 2.40 1.39
N GLY A 189 -11.56 3.51 1.27
CA GLY A 189 -11.04 4.23 2.42
C GLY A 189 -11.38 5.71 2.41
N GLU A 190 -10.87 6.39 3.43
CA GLU A 190 -10.94 7.84 3.62
C GLU A 190 -9.56 8.32 4.07
N ILE A 191 -9.11 9.48 3.57
CA ILE A 191 -7.87 10.08 4.09
C ILE A 191 -8.18 10.68 5.46
N GLY A 192 -7.37 10.33 6.46
CA GLY A 192 -7.56 10.79 7.83
C GLY A 192 -7.64 12.32 7.92
N SER A 193 -8.76 12.83 8.44
CA SER A 193 -9.00 14.27 8.68
C SER A 193 -8.29 14.79 9.95
N GLY A 194 -7.24 14.09 10.41
CA GLY A 194 -6.54 14.36 11.67
C GLY A 194 -5.09 14.80 11.47
N LYS A 195 -4.28 14.61 12.53
CA LYS A 195 -2.82 14.87 12.51
C LYS A 195 -2.01 13.85 11.71
N THR A 196 -2.64 12.73 11.33
CA THR A 196 -1.97 11.61 10.66
C THR A 196 -2.47 11.51 9.23
N ASP A 197 -1.59 11.75 8.27
CA ASP A 197 -1.86 11.56 6.84
C ASP A 197 -1.79 10.06 6.51
N VAL A 198 -2.85 9.33 6.86
CA VAL A 198 -3.00 7.88 6.66
C VAL A 198 -4.32 7.60 5.95
N LEU A 199 -4.36 6.53 5.16
CA LEU A 199 -5.59 6.05 4.54
C LEU A 199 -6.32 5.09 5.49
N GLU A 200 -7.52 5.45 5.91
CA GLU A 200 -8.39 4.64 6.76
C GLU A 200 -9.29 3.77 5.89
N ILE A 201 -8.98 2.47 5.77
CA ILE A 201 -9.74 1.51 4.95
C ILE A 201 -10.89 0.95 5.79
N ARG A 202 -12.13 1.22 5.36
CA ARG A 202 -13.33 0.98 6.19
C ARG A 202 -14.36 0.04 5.58
N THR A 203 -14.38 -0.03 4.25
CA THR A 203 -15.39 -0.81 3.54
C THR A 203 -14.73 -1.75 2.54
N PHE A 204 -15.28 -2.96 2.45
CA PHE A 204 -15.04 -3.88 1.37
C PHE A 204 -16.34 -4.08 0.59
N VAL A 205 -16.28 -3.95 -0.72
CA VAL A 205 -17.37 -4.27 -1.64
C VAL A 205 -16.91 -5.42 -2.52
N ASP A 206 -17.58 -6.57 -2.41
CA ASP A 206 -17.27 -7.75 -3.19
C ASP A 206 -17.61 -7.55 -4.66
N PHE A 207 -16.91 -8.29 -5.53
CA PHE A 207 -16.96 -8.13 -6.98
C PHE A 207 -18.38 -8.14 -7.56
N ASN A 208 -19.26 -8.99 -7.03
CA ASN A 208 -20.63 -9.13 -7.52
C ASN A 208 -21.52 -7.92 -7.21
N ASN A 209 -21.13 -7.12 -6.21
CA ASN A 209 -21.84 -5.90 -5.81
C ASN A 209 -21.20 -4.62 -6.37
N LEU A 210 -20.13 -4.74 -7.16
CA LEU A 210 -19.53 -3.60 -7.84
C LEU A 210 -20.39 -3.19 -9.05
N ASN A 211 -20.64 -1.89 -9.19
CA ASN A 211 -21.20 -1.34 -10.42
C ASN A 211 -20.17 -1.36 -11.57
N PHE A 212 -20.61 -1.04 -12.79
CA PHE A 212 -19.75 -1.09 -13.98
C PHE A 212 -18.47 -0.25 -13.85
N ASP A 213 -18.60 1.03 -13.47
CA ASP A 213 -17.44 1.92 -13.29
C ASP A 213 -16.48 1.38 -12.21
N GLN A 214 -17.00 0.82 -11.12
CA GLN A 214 -16.20 0.23 -10.05
C GLN A 214 -15.44 -1.03 -10.52
N GLN A 215 -16.08 -1.90 -11.31
CA GLN A 215 -15.41 -3.07 -11.89
C GLN A 215 -14.29 -2.66 -12.85
N GLU A 216 -14.55 -1.63 -13.66
CA GLU A 216 -13.57 -1.07 -14.60
C GLU A 216 -12.39 -0.44 -13.85
N VAL A 217 -12.63 0.41 -12.84
CA VAL A 217 -11.58 0.97 -11.99
C VAL A 217 -10.78 -0.13 -11.31
N ARG A 218 -11.43 -1.15 -10.74
CA ARG A 218 -10.73 -2.29 -10.13
C ARG A 218 -9.76 -2.93 -11.13
N LYS A 219 -10.22 -3.22 -12.35
CA LYS A 219 -9.40 -3.82 -13.40
C LYS A 219 -8.19 -2.93 -13.73
N ILE A 220 -8.42 -1.65 -13.96
CA ILE A 220 -7.37 -0.67 -14.27
C ILE A 220 -6.33 -0.60 -13.14
N LEU A 221 -6.76 -0.50 -11.89
CA LEU A 221 -5.84 -0.40 -10.76
C LEU A 221 -5.06 -1.70 -10.55
N ILE A 222 -5.64 -2.88 -10.86
CA ILE A 222 -4.88 -4.15 -10.87
C ILE A 222 -3.80 -4.10 -11.94
N GLU A 223 -4.15 -3.72 -13.18
CA GLU A 223 -3.21 -3.63 -14.31
C GLU A 223 -2.06 -2.63 -14.04
N ILE A 224 -2.35 -1.49 -13.40
CA ILE A 224 -1.33 -0.53 -12.97
C ILE A 224 -0.42 -1.12 -11.90
N SER A 225 -0.97 -1.96 -11.01
CA SER A 225 -0.19 -2.58 -9.92
C SER A 225 0.83 -3.60 -10.42
N GLU A 226 0.63 -4.15 -11.63
CA GLU A 226 1.54 -5.12 -12.22
C GLU A 226 2.95 -4.53 -12.40
N GLY A 227 3.94 -5.18 -11.79
CA GLY A 227 5.33 -4.71 -11.81
C GLY A 227 5.65 -3.58 -10.83
N LEU A 228 4.66 -3.01 -10.12
CA LEU A 228 4.83 -1.94 -9.14
C LEU A 228 4.57 -2.36 -7.69
N ILE A 229 3.94 -3.51 -7.47
CA ILE A 229 3.56 -4.00 -6.12
C ILE A 229 4.76 -4.29 -5.20
N GLU A 230 5.91 -4.61 -5.79
CA GLU A 230 7.19 -4.76 -5.11
C GLU A 230 8.06 -3.54 -5.40
N SER A 231 7.71 -2.40 -4.80
CA SER A 231 8.43 -1.15 -5.04
C SER A 231 8.56 -0.28 -3.79
N PRO A 232 9.46 0.74 -3.81
CA PRO A 232 9.69 1.59 -2.65
C PRO A 232 8.45 2.34 -2.14
N ILE A 233 7.48 2.66 -3.00
CA ILE A 233 6.26 3.38 -2.59
C ILE A 233 5.42 2.57 -1.60
N CYS A 234 5.50 1.23 -1.68
CA CYS A 234 4.82 0.34 -0.77
C CYS A 234 5.42 0.34 0.65
N LEU A 235 6.60 0.95 0.80
CA LEU A 235 7.32 1.11 2.06
C LEU A 235 7.25 2.57 2.54
N MET A 236 6.23 3.33 2.16
CA MET A 236 6.02 4.68 2.71
C MET A 236 5.43 4.59 4.13
N PRO A 237 5.83 5.48 5.07
CA PRO A 237 6.69 6.65 4.93
C PRO A 237 8.20 6.40 5.07
N ILE A 238 8.63 5.19 5.46
CA ILE A 238 10.04 5.00 5.86
C ILE A 238 11.02 5.36 4.74
N VAL A 239 10.69 5.08 3.47
CA VAL A 239 11.54 5.46 2.33
C VAL A 239 11.73 6.98 2.25
N GLN A 240 10.71 7.78 2.57
CA GLN A 240 10.79 9.24 2.59
C GLN A 240 11.66 9.75 3.75
N ILE A 241 11.49 9.19 4.94
CA ILE A 241 12.20 9.63 6.16
C ILE A 241 13.68 9.25 6.09
N THR A 242 13.96 7.99 5.75
CA THR A 242 15.32 7.42 5.76
C THR A 242 16.09 7.67 4.47
N LYS A 243 15.39 8.05 3.39
CA LYS A 243 15.97 8.26 2.04
C LYS A 243 16.76 7.04 1.51
N ILE A 244 16.39 5.83 1.95
CA ILE A 244 17.03 4.58 1.55
C ILE A 244 16.81 4.22 0.07
N ASP A 245 15.76 4.76 -0.55
CA ASP A 245 15.45 4.58 -1.97
C ASP A 245 14.63 5.78 -2.50
N HIS A 246 14.31 5.77 -3.79
CA HIS A 246 13.52 6.79 -4.45
C HIS A 246 12.15 6.23 -4.85
N TYR A 247 11.09 6.87 -4.35
CA TYR A 247 9.69 6.52 -4.64
C TYR A 247 9.05 7.40 -5.72
N LEU A 248 9.67 8.55 -6.04
CA LEU A 248 9.08 9.55 -6.95
C LEU A 248 8.86 9.00 -8.35
N PHE A 249 9.81 8.24 -8.90
CA PHE A 249 9.68 7.66 -10.24
C PHE A 249 8.47 6.72 -10.34
N GLN A 250 8.23 5.89 -9.32
CA GLN A 250 7.05 5.02 -9.23
C GLN A 250 5.77 5.82 -9.12
N THR A 251 5.79 6.86 -8.29
CA THR A 251 4.64 7.76 -8.10
C THR A 251 4.27 8.44 -9.43
N SER A 252 5.28 8.89 -10.19
CA SER A 252 5.10 9.47 -11.52
C SER A 252 4.55 8.47 -12.53
N LEU A 253 5.04 7.23 -12.56
CA LEU A 253 4.51 6.16 -13.41
C LEU A 253 3.05 5.86 -13.10
N MET A 254 2.70 5.73 -11.82
CA MET A 254 1.32 5.51 -11.40
C MET A 254 0.43 6.69 -11.76
N ALA A 255 0.88 7.92 -11.53
CA ALA A 255 0.13 9.12 -11.89
C ALA A 255 -0.11 9.21 -13.40
N PHE A 256 0.90 8.87 -14.22
CA PHE A 256 0.79 8.83 -15.68
C PHE A 256 -0.27 7.82 -16.14
N GLU A 257 -0.28 6.61 -15.57
CA GLU A 257 -1.29 5.58 -15.90
C GLU A 257 -2.70 5.97 -15.42
N VAL A 258 -2.82 6.47 -14.19
CA VAL A 258 -4.10 6.95 -13.63
C VAL A 258 -4.66 8.08 -14.49
N LEU A 259 -3.81 8.96 -15.02
CA LEU A 259 -4.23 10.07 -15.88
C LEU A 259 -4.84 9.59 -17.21
N LYS A 260 -4.37 8.47 -17.77
CA LYS A 260 -4.96 7.88 -19.00
C LYS A 260 -6.39 7.39 -18.79
N SER A 261 -6.68 6.91 -17.59
CA SER A 261 -7.98 6.41 -17.17
C SER A 261 -8.71 7.39 -16.25
N TYR A 262 -8.36 8.67 -16.33
CA TYR A 262 -8.82 9.69 -15.39
C TYR A 262 -10.35 9.78 -15.30
N ASP A 263 -11.05 9.71 -16.44
CA ASP A 263 -12.50 9.91 -16.46
C ASP A 263 -13.25 8.86 -15.65
N VAL A 264 -12.90 7.58 -15.78
CA VAL A 264 -13.55 6.51 -15.02
C VAL A 264 -13.11 6.49 -13.56
N ILE A 265 -11.81 6.68 -13.29
CA ILE A 265 -11.27 6.71 -11.93
C ILE A 265 -11.89 7.88 -11.13
N SER A 266 -11.97 9.06 -11.73
CA SER A 266 -12.55 10.23 -11.08
C SER A 266 -14.06 10.11 -10.86
N ARG A 267 -14.80 9.36 -11.69
CA ARG A 267 -16.22 9.07 -11.39
C ARG A 267 -16.35 8.29 -10.09
N VAL A 268 -15.52 7.26 -9.89
CA VAL A 268 -15.55 6.44 -8.67
C VAL A 268 -15.02 7.19 -7.45
N LEU A 269 -13.91 7.92 -7.56
CA LEU A 269 -13.31 8.62 -6.40
C LEU A 269 -14.22 9.72 -5.82
N PHE A 270 -14.95 10.42 -6.69
CA PHE A 270 -15.74 11.61 -6.33
C PHE A 270 -17.26 11.37 -6.38
N HIS A 271 -17.72 10.10 -6.42
CA HIS A 271 -19.14 9.77 -6.61
C HIS A 271 -20.05 10.26 -5.48
N ARG A 272 -19.52 10.47 -4.27
CA ARG A 272 -20.30 10.87 -3.08
C ARG A 272 -20.44 12.37 -2.91
N ILE A 273 -19.77 13.17 -3.74
CA ILE A 273 -19.84 14.62 -3.64
C ILE A 273 -21.10 15.08 -4.36
N GLU A 274 -22.09 15.53 -3.57
CA GLU A 274 -23.40 15.95 -4.06
C GLU A 274 -23.36 17.33 -4.73
N ASP A 275 -22.50 18.24 -4.25
CA ASP A 275 -22.31 19.56 -4.86
C ASP A 275 -21.51 19.44 -6.17
N ASP A 276 -22.19 19.67 -7.29
CA ASP A 276 -21.61 19.61 -8.64
C ASP A 276 -20.43 20.56 -8.85
N LYS A 277 -20.48 21.77 -8.27
CA LYS A 277 -19.41 22.76 -8.42
C LYS A 277 -18.18 22.32 -7.64
N LEU A 278 -18.38 21.86 -6.40
CA LEU A 278 -17.31 21.32 -5.59
C LEU A 278 -16.69 20.09 -6.25
N ARG A 279 -17.53 19.15 -6.70
CA ARG A 279 -17.09 17.94 -7.39
C ARG A 279 -16.26 18.25 -8.64
N ALA A 280 -16.70 19.21 -9.47
CA ALA A 280 -15.95 19.63 -10.66
C ALA A 280 -14.60 20.26 -10.29
N LYS A 281 -14.56 21.13 -9.27
CA LYS A 281 -13.33 21.75 -8.76
C LYS A 281 -12.32 20.71 -8.29
N LEU A 282 -12.73 19.81 -7.39
CA LEU A 282 -11.83 18.80 -6.82
C LEU A 282 -11.32 17.82 -7.89
N LYS A 283 -12.15 17.50 -8.89
CA LYS A 283 -11.74 16.73 -10.07
C LYS A 283 -10.61 17.44 -10.84
N GLU A 284 -10.79 18.70 -11.22
CA GLU A 284 -9.76 19.44 -11.97
C GLU A 284 -8.45 19.56 -11.19
N GLU A 285 -8.50 19.79 -9.89
CA GLU A 285 -7.32 19.85 -9.03
C GLU A 285 -6.63 18.48 -8.86
N PHE A 286 -7.41 17.39 -8.79
CA PHE A 286 -6.86 16.03 -8.83
C PHE A 286 -6.17 15.76 -10.17
N LYS A 287 -6.80 16.15 -11.29
CA LYS A 287 -6.20 16.07 -12.63
C LYS A 287 -4.90 16.86 -12.74
N PHE A 288 -4.87 18.07 -12.17
CA PHE A 288 -3.67 18.89 -12.09
C PHE A 288 -2.56 18.19 -11.30
N SER A 289 -2.88 17.65 -10.12
CA SER A 289 -1.90 16.93 -9.28
C SER A 289 -1.31 15.70 -9.99
N LEU A 290 -2.15 14.94 -10.72
CA LEU A 290 -1.69 13.83 -11.54
C LEU A 290 -0.74 14.30 -12.65
N LYS A 291 -1.07 15.40 -13.33
CA LYS A 291 -0.18 16.00 -14.34
C LYS A 291 1.18 16.35 -13.74
N GLU A 292 1.21 17.08 -12.63
CA GLU A 292 2.44 17.46 -11.93
C GLU A 292 3.35 16.26 -11.63
N TYR A 293 2.79 15.17 -11.10
CA TYR A 293 3.56 13.95 -10.87
C TYR A 293 4.01 13.27 -12.16
N SER A 294 3.18 13.27 -13.20
CA SER A 294 3.44 12.55 -14.47
C SER A 294 4.34 13.28 -15.46
N ASN A 295 4.60 14.58 -15.28
CA ASN A 295 5.29 15.46 -16.24
C ASN A 295 6.70 15.00 -16.67
N HIS A 296 7.31 14.07 -15.93
CA HIS A 296 8.67 13.59 -16.17
C HIS A 296 8.74 12.12 -16.60
N VAL A 297 7.61 11.52 -16.99
CA VAL A 297 7.53 10.12 -17.39
C VAL A 297 6.93 10.00 -18.78
N SER A 298 7.49 9.08 -19.56
CA SER A 298 7.07 8.72 -20.91
C SER A 298 6.46 7.32 -20.98
N GLN A 299 5.74 7.04 -22.08
CA GLN A 299 5.24 5.69 -22.38
C GLN A 299 6.39 4.67 -22.46
N GLU A 300 7.52 5.06 -23.05
CA GLU A 300 8.70 4.19 -23.18
C GLU A 300 9.23 3.76 -21.80
N GLU A 301 9.35 4.68 -20.84
CA GLU A 301 9.80 4.35 -19.49
C GLU A 301 8.86 3.41 -18.76
N LEU A 302 7.55 3.55 -18.98
CA LEU A 302 6.55 2.63 -18.46
C LEU A 302 6.67 1.24 -19.07
N ASP A 303 6.83 1.14 -20.39
CA ASP A 303 6.99 -0.15 -21.09
C ASP A 303 8.27 -0.85 -20.65
N ILE A 304 9.36 -0.10 -20.45
CA ILE A 304 10.60 -0.60 -19.85
C ILE A 304 10.36 -1.10 -18.43
N CYS A 305 9.61 -0.35 -17.60
CA CYS A 305 9.24 -0.76 -16.24
C CYS A 305 8.46 -2.07 -16.21
N ARG A 306 7.45 -2.23 -17.08
CA ARG A 306 6.67 -3.46 -17.20
C ARG A 306 7.54 -4.64 -17.64
N LYS A 307 8.46 -4.42 -18.58
CA LYS A 307 9.33 -5.47 -19.12
C LYS A 307 10.45 -5.91 -18.17
N LEU A 308 11.10 -4.97 -17.50
CA LEU A 308 12.31 -5.24 -16.70
C LEU A 308 12.05 -5.28 -15.19
N GLY A 309 10.89 -4.81 -14.75
CA GLY A 309 10.57 -4.56 -13.34
C GLY A 309 11.20 -3.27 -12.82
N ILE A 310 10.62 -2.74 -11.74
CA ILE A 310 10.93 -1.40 -11.24
C ILE A 310 12.41 -1.19 -10.90
N ARG A 311 13.05 -2.19 -10.29
CA ARG A 311 14.45 -2.09 -9.85
C ARG A 311 15.40 -1.95 -11.04
N SER A 312 15.20 -2.78 -12.06
CA SER A 312 16.01 -2.75 -13.27
C SER A 312 15.87 -1.42 -13.99
N THR A 313 14.64 -0.89 -14.05
CA THR A 313 14.36 0.42 -14.64
C THR A 313 14.99 1.55 -13.86
N GLN A 314 14.89 1.57 -12.52
CA GLN A 314 15.57 2.58 -11.70
C GLN A 314 17.09 2.56 -11.90
N ILE A 315 17.70 1.38 -12.03
CA ILE A 315 19.14 1.25 -12.32
C ILE A 315 19.46 1.80 -13.72
N LEU A 316 18.62 1.52 -14.72
CA LEU A 316 18.80 2.01 -16.09
C LEU A 316 18.69 3.54 -16.15
N VAL A 317 17.64 4.11 -15.57
CA VAL A 317 17.41 5.57 -15.51
C VAL A 317 18.59 6.28 -14.83
N LYS A 318 19.05 5.78 -13.68
CA LYS A 318 20.24 6.33 -13.00
C LYS A 318 21.49 6.30 -13.87
N LYS A 319 21.72 5.22 -14.63
CA LYS A 319 22.86 5.10 -15.55
C LYS A 319 22.75 6.09 -16.71
N THR A 320 21.56 6.29 -17.27
CA THR A 320 21.34 7.22 -18.39
C THR A 320 21.56 8.66 -17.95
N ILE A 321 20.96 9.08 -16.84
CA ILE A 321 21.14 10.43 -16.25
C ILE A 321 22.63 10.69 -15.99
N PHE A 322 23.34 9.73 -15.37
CA PHE A 322 24.77 9.88 -15.08
C PHE A 322 25.60 10.06 -16.36
N LYS A 323 25.31 9.29 -17.42
CA LYS A 323 25.99 9.45 -18.71
C LYS A 323 25.75 10.83 -19.33
N GLU A 324 24.54 11.37 -19.25
CA GLU A 324 24.23 12.70 -19.77
C GLU A 324 24.89 13.82 -18.98
N GLN A 325 24.92 13.72 -17.65
CA GLN A 325 25.61 14.69 -16.79
C GLN A 325 27.12 14.72 -17.06
N VAL A 326 27.76 13.56 -17.23
CA VAL A 326 29.19 13.48 -17.58
C VAL A 326 29.48 14.07 -18.96
N LYS A 327 28.54 13.95 -19.93
CA LYS A 327 28.67 14.60 -21.25
C LYS A 327 28.53 16.12 -21.19
N ARG A 328 27.81 16.68 -20.23
CA ARG A 328 27.65 18.14 -20.07
C ARG A 328 28.82 18.81 -19.35
N ILE A 329 29.62 18.03 -18.62
CA ILE A 329 30.80 18.51 -17.86
C ILE A 329 32.09 18.44 -18.71
N ARG A 330 32.06 17.71 -19.83
CA ARG A 330 33.12 17.69 -20.84
C ARG A 330 32.75 18.62 -21.98
#